data_AF-A0A2N2H6F9-F1
#
_entry.id   AF-A0A2N2H6F9-F1
#
_cell.length_a   1.000
_cell.length_b   1.000
_cell.length_c   1.000
_cell.angle_alpha   90.00
_cell.angle_beta   90.00
_cell.angle_gamma   90.00
#
_symmetry.space_group_name_H-M   'P 1'
#
loop_
_entity.id
_entity.type
_entity.pdbx_description
1 polymer ?
#
loop_
_entity_poly.entity_id
_entity_poly.type
_entity_poly.pdbx_seq_one_letter_code
_entity_poly.pdbx_strand_id
1 'polypeptide(L)' 'MKRYTFYFLILFGSLISGAVLFLGILSVWIGISHQDMDGFLTPVLVGSFGSVLVLYLFFRFSRYLFRQMNRADSLDL' A
#
# COMPACT_ATOMS: atom_id res chain seq x y z
N MET A 1 15.21 -21.44 -2.65
CA MET A 1 14.65 -20.47 -3.61
C MET A 1 13.39 -19.74 -3.13
N LYS A 2 12.45 -20.40 -2.41
CA LYS A 2 11.18 -19.78 -1.96
C LYS A 2 11.34 -18.49 -1.12
N ARG A 3 12.41 -18.38 -0.31
CA ARG A 3 12.66 -17.19 0.54
C ARG A 3 12.90 -15.91 -0.25
N TYR A 4 13.69 -15.99 -1.34
CA TYR A 4 13.95 -14.85 -2.23
C TYR A 4 12.67 -14.37 -2.93
N THR A 5 11.78 -15.28 -3.29
CA THR A 5 10.48 -14.95 -3.89
C THR A 5 9.63 -14.09 -2.96
N PHE A 6 9.58 -14.41 -1.65
CA PHE A 6 8.86 -13.58 -0.67
C PHE A 6 9.45 -12.17 -0.54
N TYR A 7 10.78 -12.04 -0.52
CA TYR A 7 11.42 -10.73 -0.51
C TYR A 7 11.12 -9.92 -1.77
N PHE A 8 11.16 -10.55 -2.94
CA PHE A 8 10.78 -9.89 -4.21
C PHE A 8 9.33 -9.43 -4.18
N LEU A 9 8.40 -10.25 -3.69
CA LEU A 9 6.99 -9.88 -3.56
C LEU A 9 6.79 -8.68 -2.61
N ILE A 10 7.51 -8.64 -1.49
CA ILE A 10 7.46 -7.50 -0.57
C ILE A 10 8.04 -6.24 -1.23
N LEU A 11 9.18 -6.35 -1.92
CA LEU A 11 9.84 -5.23 -2.60
C LEU A 11 8.93 -4.62 -3.68
N PHE A 12 8.37 -5.45 -4.57
CA PHE A 12 7.45 -4.98 -5.60
C PHE A 12 6.15 -4.47 -4.99
N GLY A 13 5.62 -5.15 -3.96
CA GLY A 13 4.44 -4.72 -3.24
C GLY A 13 4.63 -3.35 -2.58
N SER A 14 5.79 -3.09 -1.97
CA SER A 14 6.09 -1.80 -1.35
C SER A 14 6.27 -0.70 -2.39
N LEU A 15 6.87 -1.02 -3.55
CA LEU A 15 7.05 -0.06 -4.63
C LEU A 15 5.69 0.39 -5.20
N ILE A 16 4.80 -0.57 -5.50
CA ILE A 16 3.45 -0.28 -5.99
C ILE A 16 2.66 0.50 -4.93
N SER A 17 2.70 0.07 -3.67
CA SER A 17 1.99 0.74 -2.58
C SER A 17 2.50 2.16 -2.37
N GLY A 18 3.81 2.37 -2.46
CA GLY A 18 4.44 3.69 -2.37
C GLY A 18 4.01 4.62 -3.50
N ALA A 19 3.93 4.14 -4.73
CA ALA A 19 3.44 4.91 -5.87
C ALA A 19 1.97 5.33 -5.68
N VAL A 20 1.11 4.40 -5.24
CA VAL A 20 -0.30 4.69 -4.96
C VAL A 20 -0.44 5.69 -3.81
N LEU A 21 0.36 5.56 -2.74
CA LEU A 21 0.38 6.53 -1.64
C LEU A 21 0.80 7.92 -2.12
N PHE A 22 1.84 8.00 -2.94
CA PHE A 22 2.29 9.26 -3.50
C PHE A 22 1.18 9.93 -4.33
N LEU A 23 0.52 9.18 -5.20
CA LEU A 23 -0.63 9.68 -5.97
C LEU A 23 -1.80 10.08 -5.05
N GLY A 24 -2.07 9.32 -4.00
CA GLY A 24 -3.10 9.64 -3.01
C GLY A 24 -2.82 10.95 -2.28
N ILE A 25 -1.57 11.16 -1.84
CA ILE A 25 -1.12 12.41 -1.20
C ILE A 25 -1.24 13.57 -2.17
N LEU A 26 -0.79 13.42 -3.42
CA LEU A 26 -0.95 14.46 -4.45
C LEU A 26 -2.43 14.77 -4.72
N SER A 27 -3.28 13.75 -4.76
CA SER A 27 -4.72 13.93 -4.95
C SER A 27 -5.33 14.76 -3.82
N VAL A 28 -5.02 14.42 -2.56
CA VAL A 28 -5.44 15.20 -1.39
C VAL A 28 -4.89 16.63 -1.45
N TRP A 29 -3.62 16.78 -1.79
CA TRP A 29 -2.98 18.10 -1.92
C TRP A 29 -3.68 18.97 -2.96
N ILE A 30 -4.00 18.42 -4.14
CA ILE A 30 -4.70 19.13 -5.21
C ILE A 30 -6.10 19.57 -4.74
N GLY A 31 -6.83 18.68 -4.08
CA GLY A 31 -8.16 19.00 -3.54
C GLY A 31 -8.13 20.09 -2.47
N ILE A 32 -7.15 20.05 -1.55
CA ILE A 32 -6.95 21.10 -0.55
C ILE A 32 -6.46 22.40 -1.19
N SER A 33 -5.72 22.35 -2.29
CA SER A 33 -5.20 23.54 -2.98
C SER A 33 -6.28 24.26 -3.80
N HIS A 34 -7.39 23.60 -4.12
CA HIS A 34 -8.48 24.14 -4.96
C HIS A 34 -9.83 24.08 -4.22
N GLN A 35 -9.88 24.51 -2.96
CA GLN A 35 -11.13 24.50 -2.17
C GLN A 35 -12.23 25.37 -2.78
N ASP A 36 -11.85 26.34 -3.61
CA ASP A 36 -12.77 27.27 -4.27
C ASP A 36 -13.48 26.65 -5.49
N MET A 37 -13.09 25.44 -5.90
CA MET A 37 -13.71 24.73 -7.02
C MET A 37 -14.78 23.74 -6.56
N ASP A 38 -15.90 23.74 -7.27
CA ASP A 38 -16.94 22.73 -7.08
C ASP A 38 -16.36 21.32 -7.27
N GLY A 39 -16.56 20.46 -6.27
CA GLY A 39 -16.08 19.08 -6.29
C GLY A 39 -14.67 18.86 -5.74
N PHE A 40 -14.03 19.86 -5.12
CA PHE A 40 -12.71 19.73 -4.48
C PHE A 40 -12.62 18.58 -3.44
N LEU A 41 -13.76 18.22 -2.83
CA LEU A 41 -13.85 17.10 -1.89
C LEU A 41 -13.55 15.75 -2.55
N THR A 42 -13.84 15.59 -3.83
CA THR A 42 -13.69 14.32 -4.56
C THR A 42 -12.24 13.81 -4.53
N PRO A 43 -11.23 14.58 -4.98
CA PRO A 43 -9.83 14.15 -4.89
C PRO A 43 -9.34 13.97 -3.45
N VAL A 44 -9.87 14.74 -2.48
CA VAL A 44 -9.55 14.52 -1.06
C VAL A 44 -10.05 13.16 -0.58
N LEU A 45 -11.32 12.85 -0.81
CA LEU A 45 -11.92 11.59 -0.39
C LEU A 45 -11.28 10.39 -1.09
N VAL A 46 -11.08 10.46 -2.40
CA VAL A 46 -10.46 9.38 -3.19
C VAL A 46 -9.01 9.19 -2.79
N GLY A 47 -8.23 10.27 -2.66
CA GLY A 47 -6.83 10.21 -2.26
C GLY A 47 -6.65 9.65 -0.85
N SER A 48 -7.45 10.11 0.12
CA SER A 48 -7.42 9.60 1.50
C SER A 48 -7.86 8.14 1.57
N PHE A 49 -9.00 7.78 0.96
CA PHE A 49 -9.51 6.41 1.01
C PHE A 49 -8.57 5.44 0.29
N GLY A 50 -8.08 5.80 -0.90
CA GLY A 50 -7.12 5.01 -1.66
C GLY A 50 -5.83 4.77 -0.87
N SER A 51 -5.32 5.80 -0.20
CA SER A 51 -4.10 5.71 0.63
C SER A 51 -4.28 4.75 1.81
N VAL A 52 -5.37 4.90 2.55
CA VAL A 52 -5.70 4.03 3.70
C VAL A 52 -5.90 2.59 3.25
N LEU A 53 -6.62 2.39 2.15
CA LEU A 53 -6.88 1.06 1.59
C LEU A 53 -5.57 0.37 1.16
N VAL A 54 -4.67 1.08 0.47
CA VAL A 54 -3.40 0.49 0.02
C VAL A 54 -2.50 0.15 1.22
N LEU A 55 -2.45 0.99 2.25
CA LEU A 55 -1.70 0.70 3.49
C LEU A 55 -2.26 -0.53 4.18
N TYR A 56 -3.59 -0.63 4.29
CA TYR A 56 -4.25 -1.79 4.88
C TYR A 56 -3.94 -3.07 4.11
N LEU A 57 -4.06 -3.05 2.78
CA LEU A 57 -3.78 -4.21 1.94
C LEU A 57 -2.31 -4.61 1.99
N PHE A 58 -1.39 -3.64 1.90
CA PHE A 58 0.05 -3.90 1.98
C PHE A 58 0.44 -4.49 3.34
N PHE A 59 -0.10 -3.95 4.44
CA PHE A 59 0.15 -4.47 5.78
C PHE A 59 -0.38 -5.90 5.94
N ARG A 60 -1.62 -6.16 5.49
CA ARG A 60 -2.23 -7.49 5.53
C ARG A 60 -1.45 -8.49 4.68
N PHE A 61 -1.05 -8.09 3.47
CA PHE A 61 -0.25 -8.91 2.56
C PHE A 61 1.13 -9.23 3.13
N SER A 62 1.85 -8.22 3.62
CA SER A 62 3.16 -8.41 4.24
C SER A 62 3.07 -9.35 5.45
N ARG A 63 2.08 -9.14 6.33
CA ARG A 63 1.85 -10.02 7.49
C ARG A 63 1.55 -11.47 7.10
N TYR A 64 0.82 -11.67 6.00
CA TYR A 64 0.56 -13.01 5.46
C TYR A 64 1.85 -13.67 4.94
N LEU A 65 2.66 -12.95 4.18
CA LEU A 65 3.94 -13.46 3.68
C LEU A 65 4.91 -13.80 4.81
N PHE A 66 5.04 -12.94 5.82
CA PHE A 66 5.87 -13.22 7.01
C PHE A 66 5.43 -14.49 7.74
N ARG A 67 4.11 -14.69 7.92
CA ARG A 67 3.58 -15.92 8.54
C ARG A 67 3.89 -17.17 7.72
N GLN A 68 3.84 -17.09 6.39
CA GLN A 68 4.20 -18.21 5.53
C GLN A 68 5.69 -18.52 5.59
N MET A 69 6.54 -17.49 5.62
CA MET A 69 7.99 -17.65 5.70
C MET A 69 8.38 -18.36 7.01
N ASN A 70 7.81 -17.95 8.15
CA ASN A 70 8.05 -18.59 9.45
C ASN A 70 7.47 -20.02 9.56
N ARG A 71 6.37 -20.33 8.83
CA ARG A 71 5.83 -21.70 8.76
C ARG A 71 6.70 -22.64 7.94
N ALA A 72 7.35 -22.14 6.88
CA ALA A 72 8.26 -22.94 6.09
C ALA A 72 9.53 -23.30 6.88
N ASP A 73 10.02 -22.38 7.73
CA ASP A 73 11.19 -22.62 8.58
C ASP A 73 10.93 -23.59 9.76
N SER A 74 9.67 -23.86 10.12
CA SER A 74 9.31 -24.75 11.25
C SER A 74 9.07 -26.21 10.86
N LEU A 75 9.07 -26.54 9.57
CA LEU A 75 8.95 -27.92 9.06
C LEU A 75 10.31 -28.57 8.75
N ASP A 76 11.41 -27.82 8.89
CA ASP A 76 12.78 -28.25 8.58
C ASP A 76 13.61 -28.53 9.86
N LEU A 77 12.93 -28.80 10.98
CA LEU A 77 13.50 -29.16 12.30
C LEU A 77 12.99 -30.53 12.76
#